data_AF-A0A5R8WSA1-F1
#
_entry.id   AF-A0A5R8WSA1-F1
#
_cell.length_a   1.000
_cell.length_b   1.000
_cell.length_c   1.000
_cell.angle_alpha   90.00
_cell.angle_beta   90.00
_cell.angle_gamma   90.00
#
_symmetry.space_group_name_H-M   'P 1'
#
loop_
_entity.id
_entity.type
_entity.pdbx_description
1 polymer ?
#
loop_
_entity_poly.entity_id
_entity_poly.type
_entity_poly.pdbx_seq_one_letter_code
_entity_poly.pdbx_strand_id
1 'polypeptide(L)' 'MDLNNNNIDDSTELRARSNWNEIKGQAKQKWGQLTDDDLTYEEGRQDEWFGRLQERTGEAVDDIKNWFRRTF' A
#
# COMPACT_ATOMS: atom_id res chain seq x y z
N MET A 1 4.60 40.11 -3.13
CA MET A 1 4.57 39.18 -4.26
C MET A 1 6.02 38.79 -4.48
N ASP A 2 6.56 37.68 -3.98
CA ASP A 2 6.02 36.49 -3.32
C ASP A 2 7.05 35.96 -2.30
N LEU A 3 6.58 35.18 -1.35
CA LEU A 3 7.36 34.65 -0.21
C LEU A 3 8.21 33.43 -0.62
N ASN A 4 9.49 33.46 -0.25
CA ASN A 4 10.31 32.40 0.33
C ASN A 4 9.79 30.94 0.27
N ASN A 5 10.56 29.99 -0.30
CA ASN A 5 10.76 28.70 0.35
C ASN A 5 11.97 27.91 -0.22
N ASN A 6 13.02 27.78 0.60
CA ASN A 6 13.96 26.67 0.50
C ASN A 6 13.22 25.39 0.92
N ASN A 7 12.99 24.41 0.03
CA ASN A 7 12.92 23.02 0.51
C ASN A 7 12.91 21.96 -0.62
N ILE A 8 13.91 21.09 -0.52
CA ILE A 8 13.81 19.61 -0.62
C ILE A 8 13.86 19.03 -2.02
N ASP A 9 14.97 18.33 -2.23
CA ASP A 9 15.14 17.21 -3.15
C ASP A 9 14.06 16.12 -2.89
N ASP A 10 12.84 16.34 -3.40
CA ASP A 10 11.68 15.44 -3.31
C ASP A 10 11.79 14.22 -4.26
N SER A 11 12.92 14.07 -4.95
CA SER A 11 13.07 13.13 -6.07
C SER A 11 13.26 11.67 -5.65
N THR A 12 13.75 11.43 -4.43
CA THR A 12 14.10 10.08 -3.96
C THR A 12 12.97 9.44 -3.16
N GLU A 13 12.23 10.21 -2.36
CA GLU A 13 11.12 9.71 -1.56
C GLU A 13 9.87 9.42 -2.42
N LEU A 14 9.67 10.16 -3.51
CA LEU A 14 8.59 9.92 -4.46
C LEU A 14 8.67 8.53 -5.12
N ARG A 15 9.88 8.02 -5.39
CA ARG A 15 10.06 6.78 -6.16
C ARG A 15 9.70 5.52 -5.38
N ALA A 16 10.00 5.48 -4.08
CA ALA A 16 9.60 4.38 -3.20
C ALA A 16 8.06 4.36 -3.01
N ARG A 17 7.44 5.55 -2.90
CA ARG A 17 5.98 5.71 -2.80
C ARG A 17 5.26 5.44 -4.13
N SER A 18 5.95 5.57 -5.27
CA SER A 18 5.35 5.40 -6.60
C SER A 18 4.82 3.99 -6.82
N ASN A 19 5.56 2.95 -6.42
CA ASN A 19 5.13 1.56 -6.60
C ASN A 19 3.99 1.20 -5.64
N TRP A 20 3.97 1.79 -4.44
CA TRP A 20 2.92 1.49 -3.45
C TRP A 20 1.52 1.89 -3.93
N ASN A 21 1.40 3.02 -4.63
CA ASN A 21 0.11 3.42 -5.20
C ASN A 21 -0.36 2.46 -6.30
N GLU A 22 0.55 1.90 -7.08
CA GLU A 22 0.22 0.89 -8.09
C GLU A 22 -0.20 -0.44 -7.45
N ILE A 23 0.54 -0.88 -6.43
CA ILE A 23 0.19 -2.03 -5.59
C ILE A 23 -1.21 -1.88 -5.02
N LYS A 24 -1.52 -0.72 -4.44
CA LYS A 24 -2.85 -0.42 -3.90
C LYS A 24 -3.93 -0.44 -4.97
N GLY A 25 -3.64 0.12 -6.15
CA GLY A 25 -4.55 0.09 -7.29
C GLY A 25 -4.89 -1.34 -7.73
N GLN A 26 -3.89 -2.20 -7.87
CA GLN A 26 -4.10 -3.60 -8.25
C GLN A 26 -4.83 -4.39 -7.16
N ALA A 27 -4.51 -4.15 -5.89
CA ALA A 27 -5.21 -4.79 -4.77
C ALA A 27 -6.70 -4.42 -4.75
N LYS A 28 -7.02 -3.13 -4.92
CA LYS A 28 -8.43 -2.69 -5.03
C LYS A 28 -9.15 -3.30 -6.22
N GLN A 29 -8.49 -3.43 -7.37
CA GLN A 29 -9.08 -4.09 -8.53
C GLN A 29 -9.35 -5.58 -8.29
N LYS A 30 -8.44 -6.28 -7.59
CA LYS A 30 -8.63 -7.69 -7.25
C LYS A 30 -9.75 -7.91 -6.24
N TRP A 31 -9.75 -7.14 -5.15
CA TRP A 31 -10.60 -7.41 -4.00
C TRP A 31 -11.86 -6.54 -3.92
N GLY A 32 -11.95 -5.43 -4.65
CA GLY A 32 -13.12 -4.56 -4.79
C GLY A 32 -13.56 -3.81 -3.52
N GLN A 33 -13.55 -4.47 -2.37
CA GLN A 33 -13.95 -4.00 -1.06
C GLN A 33 -12.82 -3.39 -0.23
N LEU A 34 -11.58 -3.48 -0.70
CA LEU A 34 -10.45 -2.85 -0.04
C LEU A 34 -10.43 -1.35 -0.33
N THR A 35 -10.16 -0.56 0.70
CA THR A 35 -9.97 0.89 0.59
C THR A 35 -8.49 1.26 0.66
N ASP A 36 -8.14 2.52 0.40
CA ASP A 36 -6.77 3.01 0.62
C ASP A 36 -6.31 2.81 2.08
N ASP A 37 -7.24 2.93 3.02
CA ASP A 37 -6.99 2.79 4.45
C ASP A 37 -6.63 1.34 4.79
N ASP A 38 -7.38 0.37 4.26
CA ASP A 38 -7.11 -1.06 4.47
C ASP A 38 -5.76 -1.48 3.85
N LEU A 39 -5.33 -0.78 2.80
CA LEU A 39 -4.06 -1.00 2.13
C LEU A 39 -2.95 -0.05 2.63
N THR A 40 -3.18 0.65 3.73
CA THR A 40 -2.11 1.43 4.36
C THR A 40 -1.24 0.50 5.19
N TYR A 41 0.02 0.39 4.79
CA TYR A 41 1.02 -0.39 5.51
C TYR A 41 1.75 0.48 6.54
N GLU A 42 1.79 0.01 7.77
CA GLU A 42 2.60 0.59 8.84
C GLU A 42 3.79 -0.33 9.11
N GLU A 43 5.00 0.22 9.10
CA GLU A 43 6.22 -0.54 9.40
C GLU A 43 6.12 -1.20 10.78
N GLY A 44 6.44 -2.50 10.82
CA GLY A 44 6.36 -3.30 12.05
C GLY A 44 4.96 -3.86 12.37
N ARG A 45 3.91 -3.48 11.64
CA ARG A 45 2.54 -4.03 11.81
C ARG A 45 2.12 -4.95 10.67
N GLN A 46 3.07 -5.67 10.08
CA GLN A 46 2.82 -6.49 8.90
C GLN A 46 1.80 -7.61 9.17
N ASP A 47 1.90 -8.30 10.32
CA ASP A 47 0.94 -9.36 10.68
C ASP A 47 -0.48 -8.82 10.93
N GLU A 48 -0.61 -7.68 11.61
CA GLU A 48 -1.92 -7.01 11.79
C GLU A 48 -2.51 -6.57 10.45
N TRP A 49 -1.68 -6.02 9.56
CA TRP A 49 -2.13 -5.58 8.24
C TRP A 49 -2.68 -6.75 7.42
N PHE A 50 -1.99 -7.89 7.40
CA PHE A 50 -2.50 -9.08 6.75
C PHE A 50 -3.77 -9.63 7.41
N GLY A 51 -3.88 -9.56 8.74
CA GLY A 51 -5.10 -9.92 9.46
C GLY A 51 -6.30 -9.08 9.04
N ARG A 52 -6.14 -7.75 8.97
CA ARG A 52 -7.19 -6.83 8.48
C ARG A 52 -7.56 -7.14 7.03
N LEU A 53 -6.58 -7.39 6.16
CA LEU A 53 -6.83 -7.78 4.78
C LEU A 53 -7.62 -9.09 4.72
N GLN A 54 -7.30 -10.09 5.53
CA GLN A 54 -8.06 -11.34 5.62
C GLN A 54 -9.50 -11.08 6.07
N GLU A 55 -9.72 -10.29 7.13
CA GLU A 55 -11.08 -9.96 7.61
C GLU A 55 -11.89 -9.21 6.56
N ARG A 56 -11.24 -8.30 5.82
CA ARG A 56 -11.89 -7.54 4.76
C ARG A 56 -12.17 -8.40 3.55
N THR A 57 -11.17 -9.12 3.02
CA THR A 57 -11.23 -9.89 1.76
C THR A 57 -11.94 -11.23 1.90
N GLY A 58 -11.91 -11.83 3.09
CA GLY A 58 -12.29 -13.21 3.34
C GLY A 58 -11.28 -14.25 2.83
N GLU A 59 -10.16 -13.83 2.22
CA GLU A 59 -9.10 -14.75 1.76
C GLU A 59 -8.15 -15.13 2.91
N ALA A 60 -7.46 -16.26 2.77
CA ALA A 60 -6.41 -16.60 3.71
C ALA A 60 -5.24 -15.61 3.61
N VAL A 61 -4.61 -15.32 4.75
CA VAL A 61 -3.39 -14.49 4.79
C VAL A 61 -2.32 -15.04 3.83
N ASP A 62 -2.19 -16.36 3.71
CA ASP A 62 -1.27 -16.99 2.76
C ASP A 62 -1.62 -16.70 1.30
N ASP A 63 -2.90 -16.71 0.92
CA ASP A 63 -3.33 -16.38 -0.44
C ASP A 63 -3.04 -14.92 -0.80
N ILE A 64 -3.28 -14.03 0.17
CA ILE A 64 -2.95 -12.60 0.05
C ILE A 64 -1.44 -12.44 -0.13
N LYS A 65 -0.62 -13.03 0.75
CA LYS A 65 0.85 -13.02 0.67
C LYS A 65 1.36 -13.60 -0.66
N ASN A 66 0.79 -14.71 -1.10
CA ASN A 66 1.13 -15.34 -2.38
C ASN A 66 0.78 -14.46 -3.57
N TRP A 67 -0.34 -13.76 -3.53
CA TRP A 67 -0.69 -12.80 -4.56
C TRP A 67 0.32 -11.65 -4.63
N PHE A 68 0.67 -11.05 -3.48
CA PHE A 68 1.69 -9.99 -3.45
C PHE A 68 3.03 -10.49 -4.01
N ARG A 69 3.50 -11.67 -3.59
CA ARG A 69 4.75 -12.29 -4.08
C ARG A 69 4.74 -12.67 -5.56
N ARG A 70 3.56 -12.93 -6.13
CA ARG A 70 3.41 -13.30 -7.55
C ARG A 70 3.34 -12.05 -8.44
N THR A 71 2.76 -10.98 -7.93
CA THR A 71 2.50 -9.74 -8.68
C THR A 71 3.67 -8.77 -8.58
N PHE A 72 4.39 -8.76 -7.46
CA PHE A 72 5.51 -7.87 -7.14
C PHE A 72 6.71 -8.67 -6.64
#